data_AF-A0A965PRT7-F1
#
_entry.id   AF-A0A965PRT7-F1
#
_cell.length_a   1.000
_cell.length_b   1.000
_cell.length_c   1.000
_cell.angle_alpha   90.00
_cell.angle_beta   90.00
_cell.angle_gamma   90.00
#
_symmetry.space_group_name_H-M   'P 1'
#
loop_
_entity.id
_entity.type
_entity.pdbx_description
1 polymer ?
#
loop_
_entity_poly.entity_id
_entity_poly.type
_entity_poly.pdbx_seq_one_letter_code
_entity_poly.pdbx_strand_id
1 'polypeptide(L)'
;LSGYFGGGFGGAVLSGIDKISFPGDTKTTLAATLSTARDSMGAAANSGIAGYFAGGFDTALISDVDKITFPADTKTTLSAFLTTARRYLRGMANSGTAGYFGGGLGPGSLSGIDKITFPADSKSTLSATLTTARYSTAGMANSGTAGYFGGGYDGSPVAGIDKITFPGDTKTTLSAVLTNARYNLAAMANSGTAGYFGGGEDSGGLISGIDKITFPADTKTTLSATLTTGNSGPGAMANTGVAGYFGGGVDGGGYVSRIDKITFPADTKTTLSATLTTARNQLGAFADCGVF
;
A
#
# COMPACT_ATOMS: atom_id res chain seq x y z
N LEU A 1 -5.73 11.47 -14.10
CA LEU A 1 -4.81 10.84 -13.14
C LEU A 1 -5.30 11.12 -11.74
N SER A 2 -5.34 10.10 -10.89
CA SER A 2 -5.88 10.26 -9.54
C SER A 2 -5.28 9.26 -8.58
N GLY A 3 -5.26 9.61 -7.31
CA GLY A 3 -5.00 8.70 -6.21
C GLY A 3 -6.29 8.29 -5.50
N TYR A 4 -6.31 7.11 -4.90
CA TYR A 4 -7.50 6.55 -4.24
C TYR A 4 -7.14 6.00 -2.86
N PHE A 5 -7.94 6.36 -1.86
CA PHE A 5 -7.85 5.89 -0.48
C PHE A 5 -9.16 5.21 -0.08
N GLY A 6 -9.15 3.87 0.02
CA GLY A 6 -10.34 3.06 0.23
C GLY A 6 -10.44 2.43 1.61
N GLY A 7 -11.64 2.42 2.18
CA GLY A 7 -11.98 1.70 3.41
C GLY A 7 -11.25 2.21 4.65
N GLY A 8 -10.83 1.30 5.53
CA GLY A 8 -10.14 1.61 6.78
C GLY A 8 -11.08 1.65 8.00
N PHE A 9 -10.50 1.92 9.18
CA PHE A 9 -11.21 1.96 10.45
C PHE A 9 -11.12 3.35 11.09
N GLY A 10 -12.26 3.92 11.48
CA GLY A 10 -12.38 5.23 12.12
C GLY A 10 -13.42 5.23 13.25
N GLY A 11 -13.42 4.18 14.08
CA GLY A 11 -14.47 3.87 15.07
C GLY A 11 -15.42 2.77 14.59
N ALA A 12 -15.58 2.65 13.28
CA ALA A 12 -16.14 1.49 12.58
C ALA A 12 -15.38 1.30 11.26
N VAL A 13 -15.53 0.12 10.65
CA VAL A 13 -15.02 -0.13 9.29
C VAL A 13 -15.77 0.71 8.28
N LEU A 14 -15.08 1.15 7.23
CA LEU A 14 -15.59 2.07 6.22
C LEU A 14 -15.62 1.40 4.84
N SER A 15 -16.57 1.79 3.99
CA SER A 15 -16.62 1.40 2.57
C SER A 15 -16.27 2.55 1.61
N GLY A 16 -16.20 3.78 2.13
CA GLY A 16 -15.97 4.99 1.33
C GLY A 16 -14.56 5.06 0.73
N ILE A 17 -14.49 5.60 -0.48
CA ILE A 17 -13.24 5.81 -1.23
C ILE A 17 -13.05 7.32 -1.42
N ASP A 18 -11.94 7.85 -0.91
CA ASP A 18 -11.52 9.23 -1.20
C ASP A 18 -10.66 9.22 -2.47
N LYS A 19 -10.91 10.18 -3.37
CA LYS A 19 -10.17 10.37 -4.61
C LYS A 19 -9.40 11.68 -4.56
N ILE A 20 -8.11 11.64 -4.83
CA ILE A 20 -7.23 12.80 -4.94
C ILE A 20 -6.94 13.04 -6.41
N SER A 21 -7.40 14.16 -6.96
CA SER A 21 -7.17 14.51 -8.37
C SER A 21 -5.78 15.10 -8.54
N PHE A 22 -5.00 14.58 -9.49
CA PHE A 22 -3.68 15.12 -9.82
C PHE A 22 -3.74 16.06 -11.04
N PRO A 23 -2.88 17.09 -11.12
CA PRO A 23 -1.88 17.51 -10.12
C PRO A 23 -2.42 18.46 -9.05
N GLY A 24 -3.70 18.83 -9.08
CA GLY A 24 -4.29 19.86 -8.21
C GLY A 24 -4.53 19.45 -6.76
N ASP A 25 -4.14 18.25 -6.36
CA ASP A 25 -4.27 17.68 -5.00
C ASP A 25 -5.66 17.85 -4.37
N THR A 26 -6.69 17.90 -5.21
CA THR A 26 -8.06 18.17 -4.78
C THR A 26 -8.74 16.86 -4.40
N LYS A 27 -9.25 16.82 -3.16
CA LYS A 27 -9.98 15.66 -2.63
C LYS A 27 -11.45 15.71 -3.02
N THR A 28 -11.95 14.62 -3.57
CA THR A 28 -13.37 14.31 -3.72
C THR A 28 -13.68 12.98 -3.05
N THR A 29 -14.96 12.65 -2.89
CA THR A 29 -15.41 11.31 -2.47
C THR A 29 -15.93 10.60 -3.71
N LEU A 30 -15.49 9.37 -3.94
CA LEU A 30 -15.98 8.57 -5.05
C LEU A 30 -17.43 8.14 -4.78
N ALA A 31 -18.28 8.21 -5.80
CA ALA A 31 -19.67 7.77 -5.68
C ALA A 31 -19.76 6.25 -5.46
N ALA A 32 -18.86 5.49 -6.10
CA ALA A 32 -18.71 4.07 -5.84
C ALA A 32 -18.03 3.81 -4.49
N THR A 33 -18.53 2.79 -3.78
CA THR A 33 -17.95 2.29 -2.52
C THR A 33 -17.40 0.88 -2.67
N LEU A 34 -16.64 0.43 -1.69
CA LEU A 34 -16.30 -0.99 -1.55
C LEU A 34 -17.58 -1.83 -1.38
N SER A 35 -17.53 -3.10 -1.80
CA SER A 35 -18.63 -4.07 -1.69
C SER A 35 -19.07 -4.30 -0.24
N THR A 36 -18.09 -4.28 0.67
CA THR A 36 -18.29 -4.38 2.12
C THR A 36 -17.43 -3.30 2.78
N ALA A 37 -17.90 -2.73 3.87
CA ALA A 37 -17.07 -1.86 4.71
C ALA A 37 -15.97 -2.70 5.36
N ARG A 38 -14.70 -2.30 5.20
CA ARG A 38 -13.57 -3.12 5.63
C ARG A 38 -12.31 -2.30 5.85
N ASP A 39 -11.43 -2.82 6.68
CA ASP A 39 -10.09 -2.29 6.90
C ASP A 39 -9.00 -3.32 6.56
N SER A 40 -7.74 -2.96 6.80
CA SER A 40 -6.59 -3.86 6.77
C SER A 40 -6.39 -4.54 5.40
N MET A 41 -6.68 -3.85 4.31
CA MET A 41 -6.65 -4.42 2.94
C MET A 41 -5.28 -4.25 2.25
N GLY A 42 -5.06 -5.04 1.20
CA GLY A 42 -4.04 -4.77 0.20
C GLY A 42 -4.60 -3.93 -0.95
N ALA A 43 -3.74 -3.17 -1.61
CA ALA A 43 -4.12 -2.33 -2.74
C ALA A 43 -3.06 -2.38 -3.84
N ALA A 44 -3.48 -2.40 -5.11
CA ALA A 44 -2.61 -2.42 -6.28
C ALA A 44 -3.32 -1.75 -7.46
N ALA A 45 -2.56 -1.25 -8.45
CA ALA A 45 -3.15 -0.66 -9.64
C ALA A 45 -2.45 -1.12 -10.93
N ASN A 46 -3.28 -1.45 -11.92
CA ASN A 46 -2.92 -1.40 -13.33
C ASN A 46 -3.18 0.03 -13.81
N SER A 47 -2.16 0.88 -13.75
CA SER A 47 -2.30 2.31 -14.06
C SER A 47 -2.91 2.54 -15.44
N GLY A 48 -3.81 3.50 -15.56
CA GLY A 48 -4.61 3.77 -16.76
C GLY A 48 -5.77 2.80 -17.03
N ILE A 49 -5.84 1.66 -16.33
CA ILE A 49 -6.84 0.61 -16.60
C ILE A 49 -7.75 0.36 -15.40
N ALA A 50 -7.19 -0.01 -14.24
CA ALA A 50 -7.96 -0.34 -13.05
C ALA A 50 -7.13 -0.33 -11.76
N GLY A 51 -7.80 -0.05 -10.64
CA GLY A 51 -7.29 -0.27 -9.28
C GLY A 51 -8.00 -1.42 -8.58
N TYR A 52 -7.32 -2.02 -7.59
CA TYR A 52 -7.78 -3.24 -6.92
C TYR A 52 -7.60 -3.09 -5.41
N PHE A 53 -8.65 -3.32 -4.63
CA PHE A 53 -8.63 -3.46 -3.17
C PHE A 53 -8.91 -4.91 -2.80
N ALA A 54 -7.99 -5.57 -2.12
CA ALA A 54 -8.04 -7.01 -1.87
C ALA A 54 -8.06 -7.36 -0.38
N GLY A 55 -8.92 -8.32 -0.04
CA GLY A 55 -9.01 -8.89 1.30
C GLY A 55 -9.55 -7.91 2.33
N GLY A 56 -9.02 -7.98 3.56
CA GLY A 56 -9.41 -7.12 4.68
C GLY A 56 -10.29 -7.83 5.71
N PHE A 57 -10.91 -7.04 6.58
CA PHE A 57 -11.72 -7.53 7.68
C PHE A 57 -12.93 -6.63 7.95
N ASP A 58 -14.07 -7.26 8.26
CA ASP A 58 -15.20 -6.60 8.94
C ASP A 58 -15.54 -7.37 10.24
N THR A 59 -16.42 -8.37 10.17
CA THR A 59 -16.81 -9.31 11.21
C THR A 59 -16.20 -10.67 10.92
N ALA A 60 -15.79 -10.88 9.67
CA ALA A 60 -15.03 -12.03 9.19
C ALA A 60 -13.87 -11.56 8.30
N LEU A 61 -12.91 -12.48 8.10
CA LEU A 61 -11.83 -12.28 7.13
C LEU A 61 -12.41 -12.31 5.71
N ILE A 62 -11.92 -11.42 4.85
CA ILE A 62 -12.41 -11.26 3.49
C ILE A 62 -11.37 -11.77 2.49
N SER A 63 -11.82 -12.44 1.43
CA SER A 63 -11.01 -12.83 0.27
C SER A 63 -11.40 -12.11 -1.02
N ASP A 64 -12.46 -11.30 -0.99
CA ASP A 64 -12.95 -10.56 -2.15
C ASP A 64 -11.99 -9.45 -2.59
N VAL A 65 -11.98 -9.18 -3.89
CA VAL A 65 -11.26 -8.06 -4.51
C VAL A 65 -12.27 -7.11 -5.16
N ASP A 66 -12.28 -5.85 -4.74
CA ASP A 66 -12.99 -4.81 -5.46
C ASP A 66 -12.09 -4.18 -6.52
N LYS A 67 -12.60 -4.13 -7.75
CA LYS A 67 -11.93 -3.53 -8.90
C LYS A 67 -12.62 -2.20 -9.23
N ILE A 68 -11.84 -1.14 -9.38
CA ILE A 68 -12.28 0.17 -9.85
C ILE A 68 -11.69 0.41 -11.24
N THR A 69 -12.51 0.47 -12.28
CA THR A 69 -12.03 0.72 -13.65
C THR A 69 -11.88 2.21 -13.94
N PHE A 70 -10.83 2.58 -14.67
CA PHE A 70 -10.57 3.96 -15.09
C PHE A 70 -11.02 4.19 -16.55
N PRO A 71 -11.34 5.44 -16.94
CA PRO A 71 -11.48 6.63 -16.09
C PRO A 71 -12.85 6.75 -15.42
N ALA A 72 -13.77 5.82 -15.69
CA ALA A 72 -15.17 5.90 -15.26
C ALA A 72 -15.39 5.67 -13.76
N ASP A 73 -14.35 5.27 -13.02
CA ASP A 73 -14.41 4.90 -11.60
C ASP A 73 -15.51 3.88 -11.29
N THR A 74 -15.74 2.93 -12.20
CA THR A 74 -16.80 1.95 -12.06
C THR A 74 -16.32 0.77 -11.23
N LYS A 75 -17.10 0.41 -10.20
CA LYS A 75 -16.77 -0.65 -9.25
C LYS A 75 -17.38 -1.98 -9.64
N THR A 76 -16.55 -3.03 -9.74
CA THR A 76 -16.96 -4.44 -9.81
C THR A 76 -16.32 -5.22 -8.66
N THR A 77 -16.80 -6.44 -8.38
CA THR A 77 -16.20 -7.35 -7.37
C THR A 77 -15.79 -8.65 -8.02
N LEU A 78 -14.62 -9.13 -7.67
CA LEU A 78 -14.17 -10.50 -7.87
C LEU A 78 -14.31 -11.23 -6.53
N SER A 79 -15.35 -12.04 -6.36
CA SER A 79 -15.67 -12.69 -5.08
C SER A 79 -14.84 -13.95 -4.83
N ALA A 80 -14.55 -14.23 -3.56
CA ALA A 80 -13.75 -15.36 -3.08
C ALA A 80 -12.41 -15.52 -3.82
N PHE A 81 -11.75 -14.38 -4.09
CA PHE A 81 -10.69 -14.34 -5.09
C PHE A 81 -9.29 -14.56 -4.52
N LEU A 82 -8.98 -14.13 -3.29
CA LEU A 82 -7.70 -14.50 -2.66
C LEU A 82 -7.69 -15.98 -2.26
N THR A 83 -6.52 -16.62 -2.30
CA THR A 83 -6.37 -18.05 -1.93
C THR A 83 -6.77 -18.34 -0.49
N THR A 84 -6.62 -17.35 0.38
CA THR A 84 -7.07 -17.40 1.77
C THR A 84 -7.61 -16.04 2.14
N ALA A 85 -8.79 -16.01 2.75
CA ALA A 85 -9.37 -14.81 3.33
C ALA A 85 -8.43 -14.29 4.42
N ARG A 86 -7.99 -13.04 4.31
CA ARG A 86 -6.94 -12.49 5.16
C ARG A 86 -7.00 -10.96 5.25
N ARG A 87 -6.49 -10.46 6.36
CA ARG A 87 -6.30 -9.02 6.62
C ARG A 87 -4.82 -8.69 6.82
N TYR A 88 -4.48 -7.42 6.89
CA TYR A 88 -3.11 -6.91 7.06
C TYR A 88 -2.13 -7.35 5.98
N LEU A 89 -2.64 -7.80 4.84
CA LEU A 89 -1.87 -8.01 3.62
C LEU A 89 -1.53 -6.66 2.98
N ARG A 90 -0.59 -6.68 2.03
CA ARG A 90 -0.28 -5.52 1.21
C ARG A 90 -0.19 -5.90 -0.25
N GLY A 91 -0.56 -4.94 -1.08
CA GLY A 91 -0.49 -5.06 -2.53
C GLY A 91 0.68 -4.24 -3.09
N MET A 92 1.14 -4.65 -4.27
CA MET A 92 2.02 -3.89 -5.16
C MET A 92 1.69 -4.29 -6.60
N ALA A 93 2.12 -3.51 -7.59
CA ALA A 93 1.84 -3.81 -8.98
C ALA A 93 3.06 -3.62 -9.88
N ASN A 94 3.28 -4.59 -10.76
CA ASN A 94 3.94 -4.35 -12.03
C ASN A 94 2.85 -3.87 -13.01
N SER A 95 2.70 -2.55 -13.12
CA SER A 95 1.63 -1.94 -13.93
C SER A 95 1.67 -2.46 -15.37
N GLY A 96 0.51 -2.70 -15.97
CA GLY A 96 0.37 -3.35 -17.27
C GLY A 96 0.51 -4.89 -17.25
N THR A 97 1.07 -5.48 -16.18
CA THR A 97 1.38 -6.91 -16.13
C THR A 97 0.61 -7.66 -15.05
N ALA A 98 0.78 -7.29 -13.78
CA ALA A 98 0.16 -8.01 -12.66
C ALA A 98 0.19 -7.22 -11.34
N GLY A 99 -0.80 -7.51 -10.49
CA GLY A 99 -0.83 -7.17 -9.07
C GLY A 99 -0.35 -8.34 -8.20
N TYR A 100 0.30 -8.04 -7.09
CA TYR A 100 0.87 -9.02 -6.16
C TYR A 100 0.43 -8.69 -4.74
N PHE A 101 -0.12 -9.65 -4.02
CA PHE A 101 -0.70 -9.48 -2.68
C PHE A 101 -0.04 -10.45 -1.69
N GLY A 102 0.92 -9.93 -0.92
CA GLY A 102 1.80 -10.73 -0.07
C GLY A 102 1.45 -10.69 1.42
N GLY A 103 1.67 -11.81 2.08
CA GLY A 103 1.54 -11.97 3.53
C GLY A 103 0.12 -11.77 4.04
N GLY A 104 0.01 -11.35 5.30
CA GLY A 104 -1.25 -11.10 5.99
C GLY A 104 -1.58 -12.13 7.05
N LEU A 105 -2.71 -11.93 7.73
CA LEU A 105 -3.20 -12.74 8.84
C LEU A 105 -4.52 -13.41 8.44
N GLY A 106 -4.48 -14.74 8.33
CA GLY A 106 -5.64 -15.62 8.19
C GLY A 106 -5.90 -16.37 9.52
N PRO A 107 -6.01 -17.71 9.51
CA PRO A 107 -5.93 -18.52 10.74
C PRO A 107 -4.58 -18.38 11.48
N GLY A 108 -3.54 -17.95 10.76
CA GLY A 108 -2.23 -17.58 11.28
C GLY A 108 -1.53 -16.61 10.31
N SER A 109 -0.31 -16.18 10.65
CA SER A 109 0.52 -15.37 9.74
C SER A 109 0.82 -16.15 8.47
N LEU A 110 0.83 -15.45 7.32
CA LEU A 110 1.03 -16.06 6.00
C LEU A 110 2.30 -15.52 5.35
N SER A 111 2.99 -16.34 4.55
CA SER A 111 4.11 -15.93 3.69
C SER A 111 3.76 -15.95 2.20
N GLY A 112 2.61 -16.53 1.84
CA GLY A 112 2.17 -16.68 0.46
C GLY A 112 1.93 -15.33 -0.24
N ILE A 113 2.07 -15.35 -1.56
CA ILE A 113 1.81 -14.20 -2.44
C ILE A 113 0.80 -14.63 -3.50
N ASP A 114 -0.34 -13.96 -3.54
CA ASP A 114 -1.29 -14.11 -4.65
C ASP A 114 -0.95 -13.14 -5.77
N LYS A 115 -1.02 -13.61 -7.01
CA LYS A 115 -0.81 -12.82 -8.23
C LYS A 115 -2.11 -12.69 -9.00
N ILE A 116 -2.41 -11.49 -9.45
CA ILE A 116 -3.53 -11.20 -10.34
C ILE A 116 -2.94 -10.69 -11.65
N THR A 117 -3.06 -11.45 -12.74
CA THR A 117 -2.56 -10.98 -14.04
C THR A 117 -3.55 -10.02 -14.68
N PHE A 118 -3.02 -8.97 -15.30
CA PHE A 118 -3.81 -7.97 -16.00
C PHE A 118 -3.83 -8.24 -17.52
N PRO A 119 -4.86 -7.76 -18.24
CA PRO A 119 -6.14 -7.22 -17.74
C PRO A 119 -7.18 -8.31 -17.44
N ALA A 120 -6.83 -9.59 -17.66
CA ALA A 120 -7.74 -10.73 -17.58
C ALA A 120 -8.21 -11.07 -16.16
N ASP A 121 -7.68 -10.38 -15.13
CA ASP A 121 -7.96 -10.60 -13.73
C ASP A 121 -7.84 -12.09 -13.35
N SER A 122 -6.81 -12.77 -13.83
CA SER A 122 -6.62 -14.19 -13.54
C SER A 122 -5.75 -14.38 -12.30
N LYS A 123 -6.27 -15.12 -11.32
CA LYS A 123 -5.56 -15.43 -10.07
C LYS A 123 -4.59 -16.59 -10.27
N SER A 124 -3.37 -16.43 -9.80
CA SER A 124 -2.47 -17.53 -9.46
C SER A 124 -1.83 -17.30 -8.10
N THR A 125 -1.14 -18.30 -7.58
CA THR A 125 -0.31 -18.18 -6.37
C THR A 125 1.14 -18.30 -6.80
N LEU A 126 1.97 -17.38 -6.34
CA LEU A 126 3.39 -17.40 -6.63
C LEU A 126 4.05 -18.59 -5.91
N SER A 127 4.98 -19.27 -6.59
CA SER A 127 5.79 -20.32 -5.95
C SER A 127 6.75 -19.71 -4.93
N ALA A 128 7.23 -18.50 -5.19
CA ALA A 128 8.03 -17.72 -4.26
C ALA A 128 7.17 -17.14 -3.12
N THR A 129 7.71 -17.15 -1.90
CA THR A 129 7.05 -16.64 -0.69
C THR A 129 7.89 -15.56 -0.01
N LEU A 130 7.28 -14.81 0.91
CA LEU A 130 8.01 -13.95 1.84
C LEU A 130 8.96 -14.78 2.71
N THR A 131 10.08 -14.19 3.14
CA THR A 131 11.11 -14.88 3.95
C THR A 131 10.55 -15.49 5.23
N THR A 132 9.62 -14.79 5.87
CA THR A 132 8.89 -15.26 7.05
C THR A 132 7.39 -15.06 6.83
N ALA A 133 6.58 -15.88 7.50
CA ALA A 133 5.14 -15.67 7.53
C ALA A 133 4.83 -14.46 8.42
N ARG A 134 4.32 -13.39 7.81
CA ARG A 134 4.14 -12.10 8.49
C ARG A 134 2.97 -11.30 7.95
N TYR A 135 2.50 -10.37 8.77
CA TYR A 135 1.40 -9.46 8.44
C TYR A 135 1.77 -8.01 8.75
N SER A 136 0.91 -7.07 8.38
CA SER A 136 1.10 -5.63 8.60
C SER A 136 2.39 -5.09 7.95
N THR A 137 2.75 -5.65 6.80
CA THR A 137 3.88 -5.24 5.98
C THR A 137 3.59 -3.92 5.26
N ALA A 138 4.49 -3.50 4.37
CA ALA A 138 4.19 -2.55 3.30
C ALA A 138 4.70 -3.06 1.94
N GLY A 139 3.98 -2.75 0.87
CA GLY A 139 4.30 -3.16 -0.50
C GLY A 139 4.48 -1.95 -1.41
N MET A 140 5.49 -1.99 -2.29
CA MET A 140 5.70 -1.00 -3.35
C MET A 140 6.37 -1.67 -4.55
N ALA A 141 6.33 -1.03 -5.71
CA ALA A 141 6.98 -1.57 -6.90
C ALA A 141 7.73 -0.50 -7.70
N ASN A 142 8.95 -0.85 -8.13
CA ASN A 142 9.57 -0.26 -9.30
C ASN A 142 9.02 -1.00 -10.52
N SER A 143 7.92 -0.48 -11.08
CA SER A 143 7.18 -1.12 -12.17
C SER A 143 8.11 -1.48 -13.33
N GLY A 144 7.92 -2.66 -13.91
CA GLY A 144 8.78 -3.24 -14.94
C GLY A 144 10.07 -3.89 -14.43
N THR A 145 10.49 -3.62 -13.18
CA THR A 145 11.78 -4.09 -12.65
C THR A 145 11.63 -5.03 -11.46
N ALA A 146 10.99 -4.58 -10.38
CA ALA A 146 10.85 -5.36 -9.15
C ALA A 146 9.77 -4.81 -8.21
N GLY A 147 9.24 -5.70 -7.38
CA GLY A 147 8.39 -5.39 -6.23
C GLY A 147 9.12 -5.60 -4.92
N TYR A 148 8.68 -4.92 -3.86
CA TYR A 148 9.32 -4.92 -2.54
C TYR A 148 8.27 -5.02 -1.44
N PHE A 149 8.46 -5.98 -0.51
CA PHE A 149 7.69 -6.11 0.72
C PHE A 149 8.59 -5.87 1.93
N GLY A 150 8.40 -4.75 2.61
CA GLY A 150 9.19 -4.33 3.76
C GLY A 150 8.45 -4.44 5.08
N GLY A 151 9.18 -4.75 6.14
CA GLY A 151 8.70 -4.77 7.51
C GLY A 151 7.63 -5.82 7.79
N GLY A 152 6.79 -5.57 8.80
CA GLY A 152 5.71 -6.44 9.25
C GLY A 152 5.97 -7.06 10.62
N TYR A 153 5.11 -7.99 11.01
CA TYR A 153 5.14 -8.67 12.31
C TYR A 153 5.07 -10.19 12.14
N ASP A 154 6.03 -10.92 12.69
CA ASP A 154 6.12 -12.40 12.68
C ASP A 154 6.22 -13.02 14.08
N GLY A 155 5.78 -12.28 15.09
CA GLY A 155 6.06 -12.56 16.51
C GLY A 155 6.91 -11.44 17.13
N SER A 156 7.61 -10.69 16.27
CA SER A 156 8.27 -9.43 16.59
C SER A 156 8.20 -8.48 15.37
N PRO A 157 8.41 -7.16 15.55
CA PRO A 157 8.57 -6.25 14.42
C PRO A 157 9.76 -6.66 13.54
N VAL A 158 9.60 -6.54 12.23
CA VAL A 158 10.60 -6.96 11.22
C VAL A 158 11.21 -5.74 10.53
N ALA A 159 12.52 -5.76 10.25
CA ALA A 159 13.20 -4.72 9.46
C ALA A 159 13.51 -5.15 8.01
N GLY A 160 13.46 -6.45 7.74
CA GLY A 160 13.82 -7.03 6.44
C GLY A 160 12.91 -6.59 5.30
N ILE A 161 13.48 -6.60 4.09
CA ILE A 161 12.78 -6.28 2.84
C ILE A 161 12.95 -7.45 1.88
N ASP A 162 11.84 -8.03 1.44
CA ASP A 162 11.83 -9.02 0.36
C ASP A 162 11.66 -8.33 -0.98
N LYS A 163 12.48 -8.72 -1.97
CA LYS A 163 12.41 -8.23 -3.35
C LYS A 163 11.89 -9.35 -4.25
N ILE A 164 10.92 -9.05 -5.10
CA ILE A 164 10.41 -9.92 -6.15
C ILE A 164 10.83 -9.32 -7.49
N THR A 165 11.69 -9.98 -8.26
CA THR A 165 12.12 -9.49 -9.57
C THR A 165 11.04 -9.74 -10.63
N PHE A 166 10.83 -8.78 -11.52
CA PHE A 166 9.93 -8.92 -12.66
C PHE A 166 10.73 -9.19 -13.95
N PRO A 167 10.14 -9.90 -14.93
CA PRO A 167 8.88 -10.65 -14.86
C PRO A 167 9.04 -12.06 -14.24
N GLY A 168 10.26 -12.44 -13.84
CA GLY A 168 10.58 -13.81 -13.40
C GLY A 168 10.01 -14.24 -12.05
N ASP A 169 9.31 -13.35 -11.34
CA ASP A 169 8.65 -13.59 -10.05
C ASP A 169 9.58 -14.25 -9.00
N THR A 170 10.88 -13.96 -9.07
CA THR A 170 11.88 -14.59 -8.21
C THR A 170 12.10 -13.75 -6.95
N LYS A 171 12.03 -14.41 -5.79
CA LYS A 171 12.27 -13.78 -4.50
C LYS A 171 13.74 -13.76 -4.15
N THR A 172 14.24 -12.60 -3.76
CA THR A 172 15.50 -12.41 -3.02
C THR A 172 15.26 -11.60 -1.75
N THR A 173 16.20 -11.60 -0.83
CA THR A 173 16.19 -10.72 0.35
C THR A 173 17.11 -9.56 0.08
N LEU A 174 16.65 -8.34 0.34
CA LEU A 174 17.47 -7.15 0.16
C LEU A 174 18.51 -7.06 1.29
N SER A 175 19.73 -6.66 0.96
CA SER A 175 20.78 -6.39 1.96
C SER A 175 20.48 -5.14 2.78
N ALA A 176 19.87 -4.13 2.15
CA ALA A 176 19.33 -2.96 2.82
C ALA A 176 18.07 -3.34 3.63
N VAL A 177 18.01 -2.84 4.86
CA VAL A 177 16.89 -3.04 5.79
C VAL A 177 16.29 -1.70 6.22
N LEU A 178 15.08 -1.72 6.78
CA LEU A 178 14.47 -0.54 7.40
C LEU A 178 15.31 -0.08 8.62
N THR A 179 15.31 1.22 8.92
CA THR A 179 16.02 1.78 10.10
C THR A 179 15.50 1.17 11.40
N ASN A 180 14.17 1.03 11.49
CA ASN A 180 13.49 0.40 12.60
C ASN A 180 12.86 -0.90 12.10
N ALA A 181 12.95 -1.95 12.91
CA ALA A 181 12.08 -3.09 12.74
C ALA A 181 10.65 -2.66 13.12
N ARG A 182 9.70 -2.72 12.19
CA ARG A 182 8.39 -2.07 12.35
C ARG A 182 7.30 -2.74 11.53
N TYR A 183 6.06 -2.54 11.96
CA TYR A 183 4.86 -3.01 11.28
C TYR A 183 3.82 -1.90 11.20
N ASN A 184 2.68 -2.16 10.52
CA ASN A 184 1.62 -1.18 10.24
C ASN A 184 2.12 0.06 9.47
N LEU A 185 3.23 -0.07 8.76
CA LEU A 185 3.76 0.96 7.88
C LEU A 185 3.05 0.97 6.51
N ALA A 186 3.37 1.95 5.69
CA ALA A 186 2.94 2.04 4.30
C ALA A 186 4.12 2.31 3.37
N ALA A 187 3.97 1.99 2.09
CA ALA A 187 5.00 2.22 1.10
C ALA A 187 4.44 2.72 -0.23
N MET A 188 5.27 3.48 -0.93
CA MET A 188 4.99 4.02 -2.24
C MET A 188 6.28 4.10 -3.04
N ALA A 189 6.17 4.16 -4.36
CA ALA A 189 7.33 4.26 -5.24
C ALA A 189 7.20 5.42 -6.21
N ASN A 190 8.25 6.24 -6.28
CA ASN A 190 8.57 6.96 -7.49
C ASN A 190 9.25 5.97 -8.45
N SER A 191 8.45 5.21 -9.20
CA SER A 191 8.92 4.15 -10.10
C SER A 191 10.06 4.64 -10.99
N GLY A 192 11.10 3.82 -11.14
CA GLY A 192 12.34 4.15 -11.84
C GLY A 192 13.36 4.94 -11.02
N THR A 193 12.97 5.55 -9.90
CA THR A 193 13.86 6.43 -9.10
C THR A 193 14.08 5.94 -7.68
N ALA A 194 13.01 5.79 -6.88
CA ALA A 194 13.13 5.41 -5.48
C ALA A 194 11.81 4.89 -4.89
N GLY A 195 11.95 4.10 -3.83
CA GLY A 195 10.86 3.65 -2.97
C GLY A 195 10.93 4.28 -1.58
N TYR A 196 9.78 4.43 -0.93
CA TYR A 196 9.64 5.11 0.35
C TYR A 196 8.78 4.28 1.29
N PHE A 197 9.31 3.93 2.47
CA PHE A 197 8.59 3.27 3.56
C PHE A 197 8.35 4.27 4.70
N GLY A 198 7.11 4.64 4.95
CA GLY A 198 6.75 5.67 5.93
C GLY A 198 5.88 5.15 7.06
N GLY A 199 6.08 5.71 8.26
CA GLY A 199 5.24 5.44 9.41
C GLY A 199 5.51 4.08 10.07
N GLY A 200 4.45 3.51 10.64
CA GLY A 200 4.44 2.26 11.39
C GLY A 200 4.70 2.46 12.88
N GLU A 201 4.87 1.34 13.57
CA GLU A 201 5.14 1.29 15.00
C GLU A 201 6.07 0.12 15.36
N ASP A 202 6.74 0.26 16.49
CA ASP A 202 7.58 -0.77 17.13
C ASP A 202 7.30 -0.80 18.66
N SER A 203 8.11 -1.53 19.43
CA SER A 203 7.95 -1.62 20.89
C SER A 203 8.19 -0.29 21.62
N GLY A 204 8.84 0.68 20.97
CA GLY A 204 9.08 2.03 21.49
C GLY A 204 7.97 3.03 21.14
N GLY A 205 7.05 2.68 20.24
CA GLY A 205 5.87 3.46 19.90
C GLY A 205 5.75 3.80 18.41
N LEU A 206 5.04 4.90 18.13
CA LEU A 206 4.71 5.33 16.77
C LEU A 206 5.91 6.00 16.08
N ILE A 207 6.14 5.65 14.81
CA ILE A 207 7.30 6.10 14.04
C ILE A 207 6.86 7.14 13.01
N SER A 208 7.59 8.27 12.91
CA SER A 208 7.37 9.28 11.86
C SER A 208 8.37 9.17 10.71
N GLY A 209 9.47 8.44 10.91
CA GLY A 209 10.56 8.31 9.96
C GLY A 209 10.16 7.63 8.64
N ILE A 210 10.76 8.12 7.55
CA ILE A 210 10.59 7.57 6.20
C ILE A 210 11.93 6.99 5.74
N ASP A 211 11.97 5.70 5.39
CA ASP A 211 13.13 5.09 4.76
C ASP A 211 13.03 5.20 3.24
N LYS A 212 14.09 5.70 2.61
CA LYS A 212 14.20 5.79 1.15
C LYS A 212 15.14 4.70 0.62
N ILE A 213 14.67 3.93 -0.36
CA ILE A 213 15.45 2.94 -1.11
C ILE A 213 15.64 3.47 -2.53
N THR A 214 16.88 3.67 -2.97
CA THR A 214 17.19 4.19 -4.31
C THR A 214 17.22 3.05 -5.33
N PHE A 215 16.55 3.24 -6.46
CA PHE A 215 16.56 2.30 -7.59
C PHE A 215 17.62 2.70 -8.64
N PRO A 216 18.15 1.73 -9.42
CA PRO A 216 17.99 0.28 -9.27
C PRO A 216 18.99 -0.33 -8.27
N ALA A 217 19.82 0.49 -7.62
CA ALA A 217 20.90 0.02 -6.74
C ALA A 217 20.41 -0.69 -5.46
N ASP A 218 19.13 -0.52 -5.12
CA ASP A 218 18.49 -1.06 -3.92
C ASP A 218 19.19 -0.64 -2.61
N THR A 219 19.78 0.55 -2.61
CA THR A 219 20.50 1.08 -1.46
C THR A 219 19.60 1.96 -0.60
N LYS A 220 19.70 1.78 0.72
CA LYS A 220 19.07 2.69 1.68
C LYS A 220 19.83 4.01 1.69
N THR A 221 19.10 5.11 1.51
CA THR A 221 19.63 6.47 1.60
C THR A 221 19.00 7.23 2.76
N THR A 222 19.74 8.17 3.33
CA THR A 222 19.21 9.06 4.37
C THR A 222 18.21 10.02 3.74
N LEU A 223 17.06 10.17 4.41
CA LEU A 223 16.04 11.15 4.08
C LEU A 223 15.76 11.96 5.35
N SER A 224 15.85 13.29 5.26
CA SER A 224 15.56 14.19 6.40
C SER A 224 14.07 14.41 6.63
N ALA A 225 13.25 14.25 5.58
CA ALA A 225 11.82 14.40 5.66
C ALA A 225 11.17 13.27 6.47
N THR A 226 10.28 13.63 7.39
CA THR A 226 9.45 12.72 8.18
C THR A 226 7.97 13.01 7.98
N LEU A 227 7.11 12.07 8.36
CA LEU A 227 5.68 12.34 8.53
C LEU A 227 5.45 13.42 9.61
N THR A 228 4.27 14.05 9.59
CA THR A 228 3.94 15.15 10.52
C THR A 228 4.01 14.73 11.99
N THR A 229 3.57 13.50 12.29
CA THR A 229 3.65 12.86 13.61
C THR A 229 3.97 11.38 13.42
N GLY A 230 4.35 10.67 14.49
CA GLY A 230 4.42 9.22 14.47
C GLY A 230 3.07 8.64 14.05
N ASN A 231 3.05 7.70 13.09
CA ASN A 231 1.81 7.36 12.40
C ASN A 231 1.71 5.86 12.06
N SER A 232 0.74 5.17 12.63
CA SER A 232 0.50 3.74 12.42
C SER A 232 -0.71 3.49 11.51
N GLY A 233 -0.55 2.56 10.57
CA GLY A 233 -1.55 2.18 9.58
C GLY A 233 -1.95 3.26 8.56
N PRO A 234 -1.07 4.14 8.05
CA PRO A 234 -1.44 5.01 6.94
C PRO A 234 -1.66 4.21 5.65
N GLY A 235 -2.36 4.80 4.68
CA GLY A 235 -2.32 4.38 3.28
C GLY A 235 -1.23 5.16 2.53
N ALA A 236 -0.64 4.59 1.49
CA ALA A 236 0.35 5.30 0.67
C ALA A 236 0.16 5.04 -0.83
N MET A 237 0.40 6.08 -1.62
CA MET A 237 0.33 6.04 -3.08
C MET A 237 1.25 7.11 -3.67
N ALA A 238 1.60 6.97 -4.96
CA ALA A 238 2.42 7.95 -5.64
C ALA A 238 1.85 8.31 -7.01
N ASN A 239 1.86 9.60 -7.32
CA ASN A 239 1.89 10.09 -8.69
C ASN A 239 3.36 10.06 -9.14
N THR A 240 3.76 8.96 -9.81
CA THR A 240 5.15 8.73 -10.24
C THR A 240 5.72 9.94 -10.97
N GLY A 241 6.95 10.31 -10.63
CA GLY A 241 7.65 11.48 -11.16
C GLY A 241 7.27 12.82 -10.51
N VAL A 242 6.16 12.89 -9.77
CA VAL A 242 5.62 14.16 -9.25
C VAL A 242 5.63 14.21 -7.73
N ALA A 243 4.92 13.30 -7.07
CA ALA A 243 4.82 13.29 -5.62
C ALA A 243 4.27 11.98 -5.06
N GLY A 244 4.59 11.72 -3.80
CA GLY A 244 4.04 10.66 -2.98
C GLY A 244 3.11 11.20 -1.89
N TYR A 245 2.18 10.38 -1.43
CA TYR A 245 1.15 10.75 -0.47
C TYR A 245 1.00 9.66 0.60
N PHE A 246 1.06 10.04 1.87
CA PHE A 246 0.69 9.21 3.01
C PHE A 246 -0.59 9.79 3.63
N GLY A 247 -1.68 9.03 3.60
CA GLY A 247 -3.00 9.47 4.07
C GLY A 247 -3.49 8.68 5.28
N GLY A 248 -4.10 9.37 6.23
CA GLY A 248 -4.71 8.76 7.40
C GLY A 248 -3.70 8.16 8.37
N GLY A 249 -4.16 7.16 9.13
CA GLY A 249 -3.42 6.46 10.18
C GLY A 249 -3.91 6.79 11.60
N VAL A 250 -3.16 6.34 12.60
CA VAL A 250 -3.32 6.66 14.03
C VAL A 250 -2.04 7.32 14.51
N ASP A 251 -2.18 8.48 15.15
CA ASP A 251 -1.11 9.11 15.91
C ASP A 251 -1.41 9.15 17.41
N GLY A 252 -0.56 9.84 18.20
CA GLY A 252 -0.73 9.95 19.65
C GLY A 252 -2.06 10.59 20.09
N GLY A 253 -2.78 11.26 19.20
CA GLY A 253 -4.11 11.84 19.44
C GLY A 253 -5.28 10.98 18.96
N GLY A 254 -5.04 9.86 18.27
CA GLY A 254 -6.07 8.97 17.73
C GLY A 254 -6.06 8.88 16.20
N TYR A 255 -7.20 8.50 15.61
CA TYR A 255 -7.34 8.43 14.15
C TYR A 255 -7.15 9.82 13.53
N VAL A 256 -6.47 9.89 12.38
CA VAL A 256 -6.23 11.15 11.66
C VAL A 256 -6.74 11.09 10.22
N SER A 257 -7.09 12.26 9.67
CA SER A 257 -7.51 12.43 8.28
C SER A 257 -6.47 13.15 7.41
N ARG A 258 -5.34 13.57 7.99
CA ARG A 258 -4.31 14.33 7.29
C ARG A 258 -3.71 13.54 6.12
N ILE A 259 -3.17 14.27 5.14
CA ILE A 259 -2.39 13.70 4.04
C ILE A 259 -1.03 14.41 3.98
N ASP A 260 0.03 13.66 4.24
CA ASP A 260 1.40 14.12 4.10
C ASP A 260 1.86 13.90 2.65
N LYS A 261 2.33 14.96 1.98
CA LYS A 261 2.84 14.93 0.60
C LYS A 261 4.36 14.99 0.60
N ILE A 262 5.00 14.12 -0.16
CA ILE A 262 6.43 14.14 -0.45
C ILE A 262 6.61 14.53 -1.91
N THR A 263 7.17 15.71 -2.17
CA THR A 263 7.37 16.19 -3.55
C THR A 263 8.66 15.61 -4.14
N PHE A 264 8.58 15.04 -5.34
CA PHE A 264 9.74 14.50 -6.06
C PHE A 264 10.34 15.55 -7.01
N PRO A 265 11.65 15.48 -7.31
CA PRO A 265 12.67 14.61 -6.71
C PRO A 265 13.28 15.19 -5.42
N ALA A 266 12.82 16.37 -4.97
CA ALA A 266 13.40 17.09 -3.83
C ALA A 266 13.16 16.41 -2.47
N ASP A 267 12.31 15.37 -2.43
CA ASP A 267 11.86 14.66 -1.24
C ASP A 267 11.38 15.58 -0.11
N THR A 268 10.81 16.72 -0.47
CA THR A 268 10.35 17.71 0.50
C THR A 268 8.96 17.35 1.00
N LYS A 269 8.80 17.29 2.32
CA LYS A 269 7.52 17.05 2.97
C LYS A 269 6.72 18.33 3.10
N THR A 270 5.46 18.26 2.69
CA THR A 270 4.39 19.21 3.05
C THR A 270 3.17 18.44 3.59
N THR A 271 2.19 19.14 4.13
CA THR A 271 0.89 18.57 4.50
C THR A 271 -0.16 19.21 3.60
N LEU A 272 -1.01 18.41 2.97
CA LEU A 272 -2.08 18.94 2.14
C LEU A 272 -3.11 19.68 2.99
N SER A 273 -3.70 20.74 2.44
CA SER A 273 -4.88 21.38 3.00
C SER A 273 -6.11 20.47 2.91
N ALA A 274 -6.18 19.66 1.85
CA ALA A 274 -7.19 18.63 1.70
C ALA A 274 -6.93 17.45 2.65
N THR A 275 -8.00 16.95 3.28
CA THR A 275 -7.98 15.78 4.18
C THR A 275 -8.88 14.66 3.69
N LEU A 276 -8.68 13.45 4.20
CA LEU A 276 -9.63 12.35 4.05
C LEU A 276 -11.00 12.74 4.64
N THR A 277 -12.08 12.13 4.12
CA THR A 277 -13.46 12.43 4.59
C THR A 277 -13.63 12.10 6.07
N THR A 278 -13.03 11.00 6.50
CA THR A 278 -13.09 10.52 7.88
C THR A 278 -11.67 10.25 8.35
N ALA A 279 -11.38 10.58 9.60
CA ALA A 279 -10.14 10.18 10.25
C ALA A 279 -10.11 8.66 10.41
N ARG A 280 -9.10 7.99 9.84
CA ARG A 280 -9.09 6.53 9.70
C ARG A 280 -7.70 5.97 9.48
N ASN A 281 -7.47 4.72 9.88
CA ASN A 281 -6.26 3.96 9.57
C ASN A 281 -6.58 2.70 8.78
N GLN A 282 -5.53 1.92 8.46
CA GLN A 282 -5.63 0.60 7.83
C GLN A 282 -6.35 0.59 6.47
N LEU A 283 -6.34 1.73 5.80
CA LEU A 283 -6.92 1.94 4.49
C LEU A 283 -6.01 1.38 3.39
N GLY A 284 -6.64 0.93 2.30
CA GLY A 284 -5.94 0.61 1.05
C GLY A 284 -5.66 1.90 0.27
N ALA A 285 -4.55 1.94 -0.47
CA ALA A 285 -4.24 3.06 -1.34
C ALA A 285 -3.55 2.62 -2.64
N PHE A 286 -3.93 3.25 -3.75
CA PHE A 286 -3.28 3.08 -5.05
C PHE A 286 -3.44 4.36 -5.88
N ALA A 287 -2.71 4.46 -6.99
CA ALA A 287 -2.85 5.58 -7.92
C ALA A 287 -3.02 5.10 -9.36
N ASP A 288 -3.85 5.82 -10.10
CA ASP A 288 -3.83 5.91 -11.56
C ASP A 288 -2.89 7.04 -11.98
N CYS A 289 -1.68 6.67 -12.42
CA CYS A 289 -0.69 7.58 -12.98
C CYS A 289 -0.69 7.61 -14.52
N GLY A 290 -1.66 6.97 -15.18
CA GLY A 290 -1.76 6.89 -16.63
C GLY A 290 -0.97 5.74 -17.23
N VAL A 291 -1.04 5.59 -18.56
CA VAL A 291 -0.25 4.62 -19.33
C VAL A 291 1.04 5.33 -19.76
N PHE A 292 2.19 4.75 -19.43
CA PHE A 292 3.51 5.21 -19.87
C PHE A 292 4.11 4.22 -20.87
#